data_AF-A0A7H8NBP3-F1
#
_entry.id   AF-A0A7H8NBP3-F1
#
_cell.length_a   1.000
_cell.length_b   1.000
_cell.length_c   1.000
_cell.angle_alpha   90.00
_cell.angle_beta   90.00
_cell.angle_gamma   90.00
#
_symmetry.space_group_name_H-M   'P 1'
#
loop_
_entity.id
_entity.type
_entity.pdbx_description
1 polymer ?
#
loop_
_entity_poly.entity_id
_entity_poly.type
_entity_poly.pdbx_seq_one_letter_code
_entity_poly.pdbx_strand_id
1 'polypeptide(L)'
;MDDTSGILDEALERLHSTGPERAGWLSNHAPMAVEALVRHGQSATVHGWLDSYGSKLEGRPRRLSPITEATWQQALGDPQHLTDWADYFARQLAERPWREVLAVWWPRLLPGILASATHGVIRVGHAVRTLLDSEQTARAAHTPHAAPGTATSSAPVPAAPHASPAPSGPRLTELAEALGYWAARHQPLPGAVDVGVAATPAAALAALPRLADQSGGIRDRLARVPTVPGWQQAAGALHVPDDPDLAYEQLSRLVRAGTHRYATHGHGDPVMLVHAATAPNAVLRTLPALPRALWAPSLRAVWPPVAVLMMIYGPASPLPAPRLSDDDRPAEGRLAGDRATERRPTPTVRQAASMTPDEVFALAAAHGDEHVIKFADTAVDVTAAAPDGDARALAAALYAQSMIDAPR
;
A
#
# COMPACT_ATOMS: atom_id res chain seq x y z
N MET A 1 8.01 13.66 7.70
CA MET A 1 9.26 14.08 8.37
C MET A 1 10.34 13.09 8.00
N ASP A 2 11.55 13.55 7.66
CA ASP A 2 12.66 12.66 7.30
C ASP A 2 13.10 11.81 8.51
N ASP A 3 13.42 10.54 8.26
CA ASP A 3 14.09 9.70 9.27
C ASP A 3 15.58 10.05 9.35
N THR A 4 15.89 11.10 10.09
CA THR A 4 17.26 11.42 10.50
C THR A 4 17.72 10.58 11.70
N SER A 5 16.84 9.74 12.26
CA SER A 5 17.07 8.98 13.49
C SER A 5 17.67 7.59 13.25
N GLY A 6 17.58 7.05 12.03
CA GLY A 6 18.05 5.69 11.70
C GLY A 6 17.12 4.58 12.15
N ILE A 7 15.99 4.92 12.79
CA ILE A 7 15.03 3.96 13.36
C ILE A 7 14.42 3.06 12.29
N LEU A 8 14.12 3.59 11.10
CA LEU A 8 13.61 2.76 10.01
C LEU A 8 14.63 1.71 9.59
N ASP A 9 15.89 2.11 9.45
CA ASP A 9 16.96 1.23 9.01
C ASP A 9 17.21 0.12 10.03
N GLU A 10 17.26 0.43 11.33
CA GLU A 10 17.34 -0.56 12.42
C GLU A 10 16.13 -1.52 12.43
N ALA A 11 14.91 -0.98 12.25
CA ALA A 11 13.69 -1.78 12.19
C ALA A 11 13.69 -2.74 11.00
N LEU A 12 14.14 -2.28 9.83
CA LEU A 12 14.27 -3.10 8.62
C LEU A 12 15.31 -4.20 8.82
N GLU A 13 16.49 -3.90 9.37
CA GLU A 13 17.52 -4.89 9.68
C GLU A 13 17.00 -6.00 10.59
N ARG A 14 16.25 -5.63 11.64
CA ARG A 14 15.59 -6.61 12.52
C ARG A 14 14.60 -7.48 11.73
N LEU A 15 13.81 -6.89 10.85
CA LEU A 15 12.81 -7.60 10.06
C LEU A 15 13.41 -8.50 8.98
N HIS A 16 14.55 -8.16 8.40
CA HIS A 16 15.23 -8.99 7.38
C HIS A 16 15.76 -10.33 7.94
N SER A 17 15.87 -10.44 9.26
CA SER A 17 16.14 -11.72 9.95
C SER A 17 14.93 -12.68 9.98
N THR A 18 13.73 -12.20 9.61
CA THR A 18 12.47 -12.95 9.67
C THR A 18 11.93 -13.29 8.28
N GLY A 19 10.96 -14.20 8.23
CA GLY A 19 10.29 -14.59 7.00
C GLY A 19 9.27 -13.54 6.52
N PRO A 20 8.94 -13.56 5.22
CA PRO A 20 7.95 -12.65 4.65
C PRO A 20 6.50 -13.07 4.96
N GLU A 21 6.29 -14.16 5.72
CA GLU A 21 4.97 -14.75 5.97
C GLU A 21 4.86 -15.36 7.36
N ARG A 22 3.62 -15.63 7.76
CA ARG A 22 3.23 -16.37 8.96
C ARG A 22 2.09 -17.34 8.66
N ALA A 23 1.91 -18.35 9.49
CA ALA A 23 0.89 -19.38 9.34
C ALA A 23 0.85 -19.98 7.92
N GLY A 24 2.02 -20.12 7.29
CA GLY A 24 2.23 -20.68 5.95
C GLY A 24 1.80 -19.83 4.75
N TRP A 25 0.99 -18.79 4.92
CA TRP A 25 0.43 -18.01 3.79
C TRP A 25 0.08 -16.54 4.10
N LEU A 26 0.04 -16.11 5.36
CA LEU A 26 -0.35 -14.74 5.71
C LEU A 26 0.88 -13.84 5.63
N SER A 27 0.81 -12.78 4.83
CA SER A 27 1.96 -11.90 4.60
C SER A 27 2.41 -11.20 5.89
N ASN A 28 3.72 -11.04 6.04
CA ASN A 28 4.31 -10.19 7.07
C ASN A 28 4.10 -8.71 6.68
N HIS A 29 3.33 -7.98 7.48
CA HIS A 29 2.99 -6.59 7.20
C HIS A 29 3.98 -5.59 7.82
N ALA A 30 4.87 -6.04 8.70
CA ALA A 30 5.70 -5.17 9.52
C ALA A 30 6.54 -4.15 8.74
N PRO A 31 7.23 -4.50 7.63
CA PRO A 31 8.04 -3.52 6.89
C PRO A 31 7.22 -2.31 6.40
N MET A 32 5.99 -2.54 5.96
CA MET A 32 5.07 -1.48 5.52
C MET A 32 4.54 -0.65 6.70
N ALA A 33 4.28 -1.29 7.84
CA ALA A 33 3.77 -0.62 9.04
C ALA A 33 4.85 0.26 9.68
N VAL A 34 6.09 -0.24 9.85
CA VAL A 34 7.18 0.55 10.43
C VAL A 34 7.57 1.73 9.56
N GLU A 35 7.56 1.56 8.23
CA GLU A 35 7.79 2.66 7.29
C GLU A 35 6.71 3.74 7.43
N ALA A 36 5.44 3.35 7.50
CA ALA A 36 4.34 4.31 7.70
C ALA A 36 4.47 5.03 9.05
N LEU A 37 4.77 4.30 10.14
CA LEU A 37 4.98 4.88 11.47
C LEU A 37 6.08 5.95 11.45
N VAL A 38 7.25 5.63 10.90
CA VAL A 38 8.39 6.56 10.83
C VAL A 38 8.03 7.79 9.99
N ARG A 39 7.43 7.62 8.82
CA ARG A 39 7.06 8.72 7.92
C ARG A 39 6.18 9.77 8.59
N HIS A 40 5.25 9.32 9.43
CA HIS A 40 4.29 10.15 10.17
C HIS A 40 4.77 10.50 11.59
N GLY A 41 6.09 10.50 11.82
CA GLY A 41 6.71 11.01 13.05
C GLY A 41 6.53 10.11 14.28
N GLN A 42 6.13 8.86 14.10
CA GLN A 42 5.91 7.89 15.18
C GLN A 42 7.14 7.02 15.47
N SER A 43 8.36 7.47 15.11
CA SER A 43 9.61 6.71 15.26
C SER A 43 9.82 6.17 16.68
N ALA A 44 9.45 6.93 17.71
CA ALA A 44 9.58 6.52 19.11
C ALA A 44 8.75 5.27 19.48
N THR A 45 7.73 4.93 18.69
CA THR A 45 6.84 3.77 18.93
C THR A 45 7.27 2.51 18.20
N VAL A 46 8.16 2.62 17.19
CA VAL A 46 8.45 1.56 16.21
C VAL A 46 8.97 0.29 16.86
N HIS A 47 9.98 0.39 17.73
CA HIS A 47 10.59 -0.79 18.34
C HIS A 47 9.64 -1.49 19.33
N GLY A 48 8.86 -0.71 20.11
CA GLY A 48 7.83 -1.28 20.99
C GLY A 48 6.67 -1.92 20.23
N TRP A 49 6.29 -1.34 19.09
CA TRP A 49 5.33 -1.94 18.16
C TRP A 49 5.87 -3.26 17.59
N LEU A 50 7.13 -3.29 17.16
CA LEU A 50 7.80 -4.49 16.65
C LEU A 50 7.91 -5.60 17.70
N ASP A 51 8.18 -5.26 18.97
CA ASP A 51 8.21 -6.24 20.06
C ASP A 51 6.85 -6.93 20.22
N SER A 52 5.77 -6.16 20.15
CA SER A 52 4.40 -6.69 20.22
C SER A 52 4.05 -7.53 18.99
N TYR A 53 4.43 -7.04 17.80
CA TYR A 53 4.23 -7.72 16.53
C TYR A 53 5.08 -8.99 16.41
N GLY A 54 6.18 -9.12 17.17
CA GLY A 54 7.13 -10.23 17.12
C GLY A 54 6.51 -11.62 17.26
N SER A 55 5.39 -11.73 17.98
CA SER A 55 4.61 -12.98 18.10
C SER A 55 4.03 -13.49 16.77
N LYS A 56 3.87 -12.61 15.77
CA LYS A 56 3.41 -12.93 14.42
C LYS A 56 4.57 -13.26 13.46
N LEU A 57 5.82 -13.02 13.84
CA LEU A 57 6.99 -13.21 12.97
C LEU A 57 7.43 -14.68 12.99
N GLU A 58 7.64 -15.24 11.80
CA GLU A 58 8.19 -16.59 11.64
C GLU A 58 9.61 -16.54 11.08
N GLY A 59 10.34 -17.64 11.25
CA GLY A 59 11.70 -17.77 10.72
C GLY A 59 11.74 -17.73 9.20
N ARG A 60 12.86 -17.23 8.66
CA ARG A 60 13.08 -17.18 7.21
C ARG A 60 13.03 -18.59 6.59
N PRO A 61 12.30 -18.79 5.47
CA PRO A 61 12.29 -20.07 4.75
C PRO A 61 13.70 -20.49 4.32
N ARG A 62 13.95 -21.80 4.22
CA ARG A 62 15.25 -22.30 3.74
C ARG A 62 15.45 -21.96 2.26
N ARG A 63 16.71 -21.78 1.87
CA ARG A 63 17.13 -21.74 0.47
C ARG A 63 16.92 -23.10 -0.18
N LEU A 64 16.46 -23.12 -1.42
CA LEU A 64 16.31 -24.36 -2.19
C LEU A 64 17.39 -24.44 -3.27
N SER A 65 17.43 -23.46 -4.18
CA SER A 65 18.46 -23.38 -5.21
C SER A 65 18.61 -21.95 -5.74
N PRO A 66 19.84 -21.51 -6.08
CA PRO A 66 20.05 -20.17 -6.61
C PRO A 66 19.26 -19.90 -7.91
N ILE A 67 18.51 -18.81 -7.93
CA ILE A 67 17.89 -18.29 -9.16
C ILE A 67 18.91 -17.48 -9.96
N THR A 68 18.88 -17.65 -11.29
CA THR A 68 19.76 -17.00 -12.27
C THR A 68 18.96 -16.37 -13.42
N GLU A 69 19.61 -15.53 -14.23
CA GLU A 69 19.00 -14.97 -15.46
C GLU A 69 18.45 -16.04 -16.42
N ALA A 70 19.03 -17.24 -16.42
CA ALA A 70 18.61 -18.35 -17.27
C ALA A 70 17.46 -19.19 -16.68
N THR A 71 17.18 -19.07 -15.38
CA THR A 71 16.28 -19.99 -14.64
C THR A 71 15.10 -19.30 -13.96
N TRP A 72 15.09 -17.97 -13.88
CA TRP A 72 14.07 -17.22 -13.12
C TRP A 72 12.64 -17.50 -13.58
N GLN A 73 12.40 -17.74 -14.86
CA GLN A 73 11.06 -18.04 -15.38
C GLN A 73 10.49 -19.33 -14.77
N GLN A 74 11.34 -20.30 -14.45
CA GLN A 74 10.93 -21.58 -13.87
C GLN A 74 10.58 -21.45 -12.38
N ALA A 75 11.24 -20.51 -11.68
CA ALA A 75 11.00 -20.23 -10.26
C ALA A 75 9.86 -19.22 -10.01
N LEU A 76 9.36 -18.54 -11.06
CA LEU A 76 8.34 -17.51 -10.91
C LEU A 76 7.01 -18.11 -10.47
N GLY A 77 6.47 -17.61 -9.35
CA GLY A 77 5.23 -18.11 -8.76
C GLY A 77 5.39 -19.38 -7.91
N ASP A 78 6.62 -19.87 -7.71
CA ASP A 78 6.89 -20.98 -6.79
C ASP A 78 7.30 -20.45 -5.40
N PRO A 79 6.47 -20.64 -4.36
CA PRO A 79 6.77 -20.17 -3.01
C PRO A 79 7.89 -20.95 -2.31
N GLN A 80 8.32 -22.11 -2.84
CA GLN A 80 9.51 -22.80 -2.31
C GLN A 80 10.78 -21.95 -2.47
N HIS A 81 10.77 -21.01 -3.42
CA HIS A 81 11.88 -20.11 -3.72
C HIS A 81 11.79 -18.75 -3.02
N LEU A 82 10.99 -18.57 -1.96
CA LEU A 82 10.83 -17.30 -1.26
C LEU A 82 12.17 -16.63 -0.89
N THR A 83 13.10 -17.39 -0.31
CA THR A 83 14.42 -16.87 0.06
C THR A 83 15.35 -16.72 -1.15
N ASP A 84 15.27 -17.64 -2.11
CA ASP A 84 16.12 -17.61 -3.31
C ASP A 84 15.81 -16.39 -4.20
N TRP A 85 14.54 -15.99 -4.26
CA TRP A 85 14.08 -14.78 -4.93
C TRP A 85 14.61 -13.50 -4.28
N ALA A 86 14.54 -13.39 -2.95
CA ALA A 86 15.12 -12.26 -2.23
C ALA A 86 16.64 -12.18 -2.46
N ASP A 87 17.35 -13.31 -2.38
CA ASP A 87 18.78 -13.38 -2.66
C ASP A 87 19.11 -13.00 -4.12
N TYR A 88 18.26 -13.39 -5.08
CA TYR A 88 18.41 -13.01 -6.49
C TYR A 88 18.28 -11.49 -6.66
N PHE A 89 17.22 -10.87 -6.14
CA PHE A 89 17.07 -9.42 -6.25
C PHE A 89 18.16 -8.65 -5.49
N ALA A 90 18.64 -9.15 -4.37
CA ALA A 90 19.77 -8.55 -3.65
C ALA A 90 21.04 -8.50 -4.54
N ARG A 91 21.35 -9.58 -5.27
CA ARG A 91 22.44 -9.58 -6.26
C ARG A 91 22.19 -8.56 -7.38
N GLN A 92 20.97 -8.54 -7.94
CA GLN A 92 20.62 -7.62 -9.01
C GLN A 92 20.75 -6.15 -8.61
N LEU A 93 20.38 -5.81 -7.36
CA LEU A 93 20.44 -4.46 -6.80
C LEU A 93 21.86 -4.05 -6.35
N ALA A 94 22.74 -5.02 -6.09
CA ALA A 94 24.16 -4.75 -5.85
C ALA A 94 24.92 -4.40 -7.14
N GLU A 95 24.45 -4.90 -8.29
CA GLU A 95 25.12 -4.74 -9.58
C GLU A 95 24.59 -3.58 -10.42
N ARG A 96 23.34 -3.16 -10.19
CA ARG A 96 22.63 -2.18 -11.04
C ARG A 96 21.85 -1.16 -10.24
N PRO A 97 21.64 0.06 -10.77
CA PRO A 97 20.77 1.04 -10.15
C PRO A 97 19.37 0.47 -9.88
N TRP A 98 18.84 0.71 -8.68
CA TRP A 98 17.57 0.12 -8.24
C TRP A 98 16.39 0.45 -9.16
N ARG A 99 16.37 1.67 -9.74
CA ARG A 99 15.36 2.11 -10.72
C ARG A 99 15.38 1.29 -12.00
N GLU A 100 16.55 0.85 -12.45
CA GLU A 100 16.68 -0.01 -13.64
C GLU A 100 16.16 -1.42 -13.36
N VAL A 101 16.53 -2.01 -12.22
CA VAL A 101 16.02 -3.31 -11.78
C VAL A 101 14.50 -3.28 -11.68
N LEU A 102 13.96 -2.23 -11.04
CA LEU A 102 12.52 -2.02 -10.91
C LEU A 102 11.85 -1.88 -12.28
N ALA A 103 12.37 -1.05 -13.19
CA ALA A 103 11.80 -0.87 -14.53
C ALA A 103 11.76 -2.17 -15.36
N VAL A 104 12.75 -3.04 -15.19
CA VAL A 104 12.81 -4.35 -15.86
C VAL A 104 11.79 -5.33 -15.28
N TRP A 105 11.65 -5.37 -13.96
CA TRP A 105 10.84 -6.36 -13.27
C TRP A 105 9.39 -5.97 -13.07
N TRP A 106 9.09 -4.68 -13.02
CA TRP A 106 7.73 -4.16 -12.86
C TRP A 106 6.75 -4.77 -13.87
N PRO A 107 6.94 -4.64 -15.20
CA PRO A 107 6.02 -5.24 -16.16
C PRO A 107 5.98 -6.78 -16.12
N ARG A 108 7.03 -7.45 -15.63
CA ARG A 108 7.07 -8.92 -15.48
C ARG A 108 6.20 -9.39 -14.32
N LEU A 109 6.08 -8.58 -13.27
CA LEU A 109 5.35 -8.93 -12.04
C LEU A 109 3.91 -8.42 -12.03
N LEU A 110 3.59 -7.36 -12.80
CA LEU A 110 2.24 -6.80 -12.93
C LEU A 110 1.14 -7.83 -13.22
N PRO A 111 1.33 -8.87 -14.08
CA PRO A 111 0.30 -9.87 -14.29
C PRO A 111 -0.15 -10.56 -12.99
N GLY A 112 0.77 -10.79 -12.06
CA GLY A 112 0.52 -11.41 -10.76
C GLY A 112 0.24 -10.42 -9.62
N ILE A 113 -0.19 -9.19 -9.92
CA ILE A 113 -0.40 -8.14 -8.90
C ILE A 113 -1.42 -8.50 -7.81
N LEU A 114 -2.41 -9.36 -8.09
CA LEU A 114 -3.40 -9.79 -7.09
C LEU A 114 -2.83 -10.85 -6.12
N ALA A 115 -1.73 -11.50 -6.47
CA ALA A 115 -1.14 -12.57 -5.68
C ALA A 115 -0.91 -12.15 -4.23
N SER A 116 -1.13 -13.09 -3.30
CA SER A 116 -1.12 -12.85 -1.87
C SER A 116 -1.95 -11.61 -1.50
N ALA A 117 -3.14 -11.43 -2.08
CA ALA A 117 -3.99 -10.27 -1.82
C ALA A 117 -3.25 -8.92 -1.96
N THR A 118 -2.53 -8.75 -3.09
CA THR A 118 -1.76 -7.55 -3.46
C THR A 118 -0.57 -7.17 -2.57
N HIS A 119 -0.17 -8.03 -1.63
CA HIS A 119 0.92 -7.71 -0.70
C HIS A 119 2.27 -7.45 -1.37
N GLY A 120 2.58 -8.14 -2.48
CA GLY A 120 3.83 -7.91 -3.23
C GLY A 120 3.97 -6.46 -3.68
N VAL A 121 2.97 -5.94 -4.41
CA VAL A 121 3.00 -4.55 -4.90
C VAL A 121 2.90 -3.53 -3.78
N ILE A 122 2.14 -3.83 -2.71
CA ILE A 122 2.06 -2.95 -1.53
C ILE A 122 3.45 -2.80 -0.90
N ARG A 123 4.14 -3.92 -0.64
CA ARG A 123 5.48 -3.91 -0.04
C ARG A 123 6.48 -3.17 -0.93
N VAL A 124 6.42 -3.36 -2.25
CA VAL A 124 7.27 -2.60 -3.19
C VAL A 124 6.98 -1.10 -3.13
N GLY A 125 5.71 -0.69 -3.11
CA GLY A 125 5.35 0.73 -3.06
C GLY A 125 5.84 1.43 -1.78
N HIS A 126 5.82 0.74 -0.64
CA HIS A 126 6.42 1.24 0.59
C HIS A 126 7.95 1.32 0.48
N ALA A 127 8.62 0.27 0.01
CA ALA A 127 10.09 0.27 -0.18
C ALA A 127 10.55 1.39 -1.13
N VAL A 128 9.88 1.55 -2.27
CA VAL A 128 10.19 2.60 -3.26
C VAL A 128 10.02 3.99 -2.66
N ARG A 129 8.97 4.23 -1.86
CA ARG A 129 8.76 5.52 -1.19
C ARG A 129 9.97 5.89 -0.31
N THR A 130 10.52 4.94 0.47
CA THR A 130 11.70 5.19 1.30
C THR A 130 12.94 5.56 0.50
N LEU A 131 13.14 4.94 -0.66
CA LEU A 131 14.28 5.20 -1.54
C LEU A 131 14.16 6.57 -2.22
N LEU A 132 12.96 6.95 -2.67
CA LEU A 132 12.68 8.27 -3.23
C LEU A 132 12.90 9.38 -2.21
N ASP A 133 12.43 9.19 -0.97
CA ASP A 133 12.63 10.13 0.13
C ASP A 133 14.14 10.27 0.44
N SER A 134 14.89 9.17 0.54
CA SER A 134 16.37 9.19 0.71
C SER A 134 17.08 9.97 -0.38
N GLU A 135 16.70 9.77 -1.66
CA GLU A 135 17.27 10.51 -2.78
C GLU A 135 16.94 12.01 -2.70
N GLN A 136 15.76 12.37 -2.21
CA GLN A 136 15.35 13.77 -2.04
C GLN A 136 16.13 14.44 -0.91
N THR A 137 16.27 13.79 0.25
CA THR A 137 17.09 14.28 1.37
C THR A 137 18.55 14.47 0.95
N ALA A 138 19.12 13.49 0.23
CA ALA A 138 20.49 13.58 -0.28
C ALA A 138 20.65 14.78 -1.23
N ARG A 139 19.69 15.00 -2.15
CA ARG A 139 19.71 16.17 -3.06
C ARG A 139 19.59 17.51 -2.31
N ALA A 140 18.74 17.57 -1.29
CA ALA A 140 18.59 18.77 -0.46
C ALA A 140 19.90 19.10 0.29
N ALA A 141 20.59 18.09 0.83
CA ALA A 141 21.87 18.27 1.53
C ALA A 141 23.01 18.73 0.62
N HIS A 142 22.98 18.38 -0.68
CA HIS A 142 24.00 18.76 -1.66
C HIS A 142 23.72 20.11 -2.34
N THR A 143 22.62 20.79 -2.05
CA THR A 143 22.33 22.12 -2.60
C THR A 143 23.03 23.18 -1.74
N PRO A 144 24.14 23.82 -2.18
CA PRO A 144 24.80 24.83 -1.38
C PRO A 144 23.87 26.02 -1.14
N HIS A 145 23.70 26.40 0.13
CA HIS A 145 22.99 27.62 0.49
C HIS A 145 23.78 28.80 -0.11
N ALA A 146 23.23 29.45 -1.14
CA ALA A 146 23.83 30.64 -1.71
C ALA A 146 23.80 31.75 -0.65
N ALA A 147 24.91 31.90 0.08
CA ALA A 147 25.10 33.05 0.96
C ALA A 147 25.06 34.32 0.10
N PRO A 148 24.30 35.36 0.49
CA PRO A 148 24.31 36.60 -0.26
C PRO A 148 25.65 37.31 -0.06
N GLY A 149 26.45 37.31 -1.12
CA GLY A 149 27.50 38.28 -1.41
C GLY A 149 28.71 38.29 -0.47
N THR A 150 29.85 37.79 -0.95
CA THR A 150 31.13 38.54 -0.93
C THR A 150 32.06 37.93 -1.97
N ALA A 151 32.62 38.79 -2.80
CA ALA A 151 33.51 38.42 -3.88
C ALA A 151 34.95 38.21 -3.38
N THR A 152 35.69 37.42 -4.18
CA THR A 152 37.16 37.30 -4.28
C THR A 152 37.91 36.46 -3.24
N SER A 153 38.35 35.27 -3.65
CA SER A 153 39.78 34.92 -3.74
C SER A 153 39.94 33.51 -4.34
N SER A 154 40.83 33.39 -5.34
CA SER A 154 41.23 32.15 -5.99
C SER A 154 42.15 31.32 -5.09
N ALA A 155 41.63 30.24 -4.51
CA ALA A 155 42.42 29.19 -3.88
C ALA A 155 42.03 27.82 -4.49
N PRO A 156 42.96 26.84 -4.55
CA PRO A 156 42.67 25.54 -5.16
C PRO A 156 41.63 24.80 -4.32
N VAL A 157 40.60 24.28 -4.97
CA VAL A 157 39.57 23.44 -4.36
C VAL A 157 40.25 22.18 -3.81
N PRO A 158 40.23 21.89 -2.50
CA PRO A 158 40.73 20.62 -2.00
C PRO A 158 39.82 19.51 -2.53
N ALA A 159 40.41 18.40 -2.95
CA ALA A 159 39.68 17.22 -3.40
C ALA A 159 38.63 16.84 -2.34
N ALA A 160 37.38 16.68 -2.79
CA ALA A 160 36.28 16.29 -1.94
C ALA A 160 36.65 15.03 -1.14
N PRO A 161 36.40 15.00 0.19
CA PRO A 161 36.54 13.76 0.93
C PRO A 161 35.61 12.72 0.30
N HIS A 162 36.13 11.52 0.10
CA HIS A 162 35.42 10.38 -0.45
C HIS A 162 33.98 10.33 0.08
N ALA A 163 33.01 10.38 -0.84
CA ALA A 163 31.61 10.15 -0.52
C ALA A 163 31.51 8.82 0.24
N SER A 164 31.07 8.87 1.50
CA SER A 164 30.66 7.69 2.24
C SER A 164 29.69 6.87 1.38
N PRO A 165 29.77 5.52 1.36
CA PRO A 165 28.82 4.71 0.60
C PRO A 165 27.40 5.04 1.07
N ALA A 166 26.50 5.25 0.11
CA ALA A 166 25.19 5.88 0.32
C ALA A 166 24.32 5.12 1.36
N PRO A 167 23.58 5.83 2.23
CA PRO A 167 22.77 5.28 3.34
C PRO A 167 21.49 4.55 2.86
N SER A 168 21.65 3.51 2.03
CA SER A 168 20.55 2.79 1.40
C SER A 168 20.57 1.28 1.65
N GLY A 169 21.49 0.76 2.47
CA GLY A 169 21.68 -0.68 2.67
C GLY A 169 20.40 -1.43 3.08
N PRO A 170 19.80 -1.13 4.24
CA PRO A 170 18.55 -1.77 4.67
C PRO A 170 17.38 -1.47 3.73
N ARG A 171 17.27 -0.25 3.20
CA ARG A 171 16.17 0.15 2.28
C ARG A 171 16.23 -0.59 0.94
N LEU A 172 17.43 -0.81 0.39
CA LEU A 172 17.64 -1.61 -0.82
C LEU A 172 17.38 -3.10 -0.55
N THR A 173 17.82 -3.62 0.61
CA THR A 173 17.47 -4.98 1.02
C THR A 173 15.96 -5.15 1.11
N GLU A 174 15.23 -4.18 1.66
CA GLU A 174 13.77 -4.22 1.71
C GLU A 174 13.13 -4.23 0.32
N LEU A 175 13.67 -3.48 -0.65
CA LEU A 175 13.21 -3.58 -2.04
C LEU A 175 13.48 -4.99 -2.63
N ALA A 176 14.62 -5.61 -2.31
CA ALA A 176 14.93 -6.97 -2.73
C ALA A 176 13.93 -7.98 -2.16
N GLU A 177 13.62 -7.87 -0.86
CA GLU A 177 12.64 -8.70 -0.17
C GLU A 177 11.23 -8.50 -0.75
N ALA A 178 10.85 -7.27 -1.07
CA ALA A 178 9.55 -6.94 -1.64
C ALA A 178 9.35 -7.51 -3.05
N LEU A 179 10.34 -7.31 -3.93
CA LEU A 179 10.34 -7.87 -5.28
C LEU A 179 10.40 -9.40 -5.23
N GLY A 180 11.22 -9.96 -4.33
CA GLY A 180 11.34 -11.39 -4.17
C GLY A 180 10.06 -12.05 -3.68
N TYR A 181 9.37 -11.41 -2.72
CA TYR A 181 8.07 -11.86 -2.26
C TYR A 181 7.03 -11.88 -3.39
N TRP A 182 6.98 -10.80 -4.18
CA TRP A 182 6.06 -10.70 -5.30
C TRP A 182 6.37 -11.75 -6.38
N ALA A 183 7.64 -11.98 -6.70
CA ALA A 183 8.05 -12.98 -7.68
C ALA A 183 7.73 -14.42 -7.22
N ALA A 184 8.00 -14.76 -5.96
CA ALA A 184 7.73 -16.09 -5.40
C ALA A 184 6.22 -16.40 -5.33
N ARG A 185 5.39 -15.38 -5.09
CA ARG A 185 3.93 -15.54 -5.02
C ARG A 185 3.21 -15.30 -6.34
N HIS A 186 3.93 -14.83 -7.36
CA HIS A 186 3.39 -14.39 -8.63
C HIS A 186 2.38 -15.38 -9.22
N GLN A 187 1.14 -14.95 -9.32
CA GLN A 187 0.06 -15.73 -9.90
C GLN A 187 -0.84 -14.82 -10.73
N PRO A 188 -0.87 -14.95 -12.06
CA PRO A 188 -1.74 -14.15 -12.91
C PRO A 188 -3.22 -14.32 -12.59
N LEU A 189 -3.98 -13.23 -12.70
CA LEU A 189 -5.44 -13.32 -12.63
C LEU A 189 -5.95 -14.14 -13.83
N PRO A 190 -6.84 -15.14 -13.62
CA PRO A 190 -7.46 -15.84 -14.73
C PRO A 190 -8.45 -14.92 -15.46
N GLY A 191 -8.23 -14.76 -16.77
CA GLY A 191 -9.07 -13.94 -17.65
C GLY A 191 -8.59 -12.48 -17.73
N ALA A 192 -8.40 -12.01 -18.96
CA ALA A 192 -8.14 -10.60 -19.22
C ALA A 192 -9.41 -9.78 -18.97
N VAL A 193 -9.23 -8.60 -18.37
CA VAL A 193 -10.26 -7.56 -18.34
C VAL A 193 -9.79 -6.46 -19.27
N ASP A 194 -10.47 -6.32 -20.40
CA ASP A 194 -10.26 -5.18 -21.28
C ASP A 194 -10.88 -3.95 -20.62
N VAL A 195 -10.02 -3.01 -20.23
CA VAL A 195 -10.47 -1.73 -19.66
C VAL A 195 -10.97 -0.81 -20.77
N GLY A 196 -12.15 -0.26 -20.56
CA GLY A 196 -12.85 0.62 -21.50
C GLY A 196 -12.46 2.08 -21.32
N VAL A 197 -13.32 2.98 -21.80
CA VAL A 197 -12.98 4.40 -21.95
C VAL A 197 -13.96 5.38 -21.27
N ALA A 198 -14.94 4.89 -20.52
CA ALA A 198 -16.13 5.72 -20.22
C ALA A 198 -16.27 6.19 -18.77
N ALA A 199 -15.98 5.36 -17.76
CA ALA A 199 -16.35 5.65 -16.38
C ALA A 199 -15.21 6.30 -15.57
N THR A 200 -15.59 7.21 -14.67
CA THR A 200 -14.72 7.66 -13.57
C THR A 200 -14.50 6.52 -12.58
N PRO A 201 -13.43 6.54 -11.76
CA PRO A 201 -13.17 5.45 -10.82
C PRO A 201 -14.30 5.22 -9.81
N ALA A 202 -14.94 6.30 -9.31
CA ALA A 202 -16.07 6.19 -8.40
C ALA A 202 -17.30 5.54 -9.06
N ALA A 203 -17.61 5.90 -10.30
CA ALA A 203 -18.72 5.31 -11.06
C ALA A 203 -18.45 3.84 -11.42
N ALA A 204 -17.22 3.53 -11.87
CA ALA A 204 -16.79 2.17 -12.18
C ALA A 204 -16.90 1.28 -10.95
N LEU A 205 -16.43 1.75 -9.79
CA LEU A 205 -16.59 1.08 -8.51
C LEU A 205 -18.08 0.84 -8.21
N ALA A 206 -18.92 1.88 -8.22
CA ALA A 206 -20.33 1.78 -7.89
C ALA A 206 -21.11 0.77 -8.75
N ALA A 207 -20.70 0.57 -10.01
CA ALA A 207 -21.32 -0.36 -10.95
C ALA A 207 -20.93 -1.83 -10.76
N LEU A 208 -19.93 -2.15 -9.92
CA LEU A 208 -19.46 -3.53 -9.75
C LEU A 208 -20.54 -4.43 -9.12
N PRO A 209 -20.84 -5.60 -9.72
CA PRO A 209 -21.74 -6.57 -9.10
C PRO A 209 -21.06 -7.23 -7.90
N ARG A 210 -21.86 -7.62 -6.90
CA ARG A 210 -21.35 -8.39 -5.75
C ARG A 210 -21.42 -9.89 -6.04
N LEU A 211 -20.39 -10.64 -5.64
CA LEU A 211 -20.48 -12.10 -5.55
C LEU A 211 -21.46 -12.49 -4.44
N ALA A 212 -22.56 -13.16 -4.76
CA ALA A 212 -23.60 -13.49 -3.78
C ALA A 212 -23.09 -14.47 -2.71
N ASP A 213 -22.51 -15.59 -3.16
CA ASP A 213 -21.93 -16.64 -2.32
C ASP A 213 -20.52 -16.28 -1.86
N GLN A 214 -20.39 -16.02 -0.57
CA GLN A 214 -19.15 -15.59 0.10
C GLN A 214 -18.46 -16.74 0.83
N SER A 215 -18.86 -17.99 0.62
CA SER A 215 -18.18 -19.14 1.25
C SER A 215 -16.72 -19.27 0.79
N GLY A 216 -15.88 -19.91 1.60
CA GLY A 216 -14.47 -20.16 1.25
C GLY A 216 -13.57 -18.92 1.27
N GLY A 217 -12.30 -19.13 0.92
CA GLY A 217 -11.25 -18.11 0.90
C GLY A 217 -11.16 -17.37 -0.43
N ILE A 218 -10.14 -16.52 -0.57
CA ILE A 218 -9.93 -15.70 -1.78
C ILE A 218 -9.90 -16.55 -3.05
N ARG A 219 -9.22 -17.71 -3.04
CA ARG A 219 -9.11 -18.60 -4.20
C ARG A 219 -10.47 -19.14 -4.64
N ASP A 220 -11.29 -19.60 -3.70
CA ASP A 220 -12.62 -20.14 -3.97
C ASP A 220 -13.55 -19.06 -4.53
N ARG A 221 -13.47 -17.83 -4.01
CA ARG A 221 -14.28 -16.71 -4.49
C ARG A 221 -13.80 -16.22 -5.86
N LEU A 222 -12.49 -16.16 -6.10
CA LEU A 222 -11.92 -15.81 -7.41
C LEU A 222 -12.38 -16.75 -8.52
N ALA A 223 -12.41 -18.06 -8.25
CA ALA A 223 -12.88 -19.05 -9.21
C ALA A 223 -14.35 -18.86 -9.63
N ARG A 224 -15.16 -18.16 -8.81
CA ARG A 224 -16.57 -17.85 -9.09
C ARG A 224 -16.80 -16.47 -9.72
N VAL A 225 -15.80 -15.58 -9.76
CA VAL A 225 -15.96 -14.27 -10.42
C VAL A 225 -16.44 -14.39 -11.87
N PRO A 226 -15.90 -15.32 -12.70
CA PRO A 226 -16.38 -15.49 -14.08
C PRO A 226 -17.86 -15.82 -14.22
N THR A 227 -18.51 -16.37 -13.19
CA THR A 227 -19.92 -16.76 -13.23
C THR A 227 -20.87 -15.62 -12.83
N VAL A 228 -20.35 -14.46 -12.40
CA VAL A 228 -21.17 -13.31 -11.98
C VAL A 228 -21.68 -12.55 -13.21
N PRO A 229 -23.00 -12.43 -13.44
CA PRO A 229 -23.52 -11.72 -14.60
C PRO A 229 -23.03 -10.26 -14.67
N GLY A 230 -22.60 -9.82 -15.86
CA GLY A 230 -22.18 -8.44 -16.11
C GLY A 230 -20.80 -8.04 -15.55
N TRP A 231 -20.06 -8.94 -14.91
CA TRP A 231 -18.79 -8.58 -14.27
C TRP A 231 -17.74 -8.03 -15.25
N GLN A 232 -17.59 -8.65 -16.43
CA GLN A 232 -16.64 -8.19 -17.46
C GLN A 232 -16.97 -6.78 -17.94
N GLN A 233 -18.25 -6.48 -18.13
CA GLN A 233 -18.69 -5.14 -18.55
C GLN A 233 -18.42 -4.11 -17.46
N ALA A 234 -18.72 -4.42 -16.19
CA ALA A 234 -18.50 -3.51 -15.07
C ALA A 234 -17.00 -3.29 -14.80
N ALA A 235 -16.21 -4.37 -14.79
CA ALA A 235 -14.76 -4.29 -14.66
C ALA A 235 -14.11 -3.64 -15.90
N GLY A 236 -14.70 -3.77 -17.08
CA GLY A 236 -14.26 -3.07 -18.28
C GLY A 236 -14.72 -1.61 -18.36
N ALA A 237 -15.43 -1.05 -17.38
CA ALA A 237 -15.99 0.30 -17.51
C ALA A 237 -14.96 1.43 -17.26
N LEU A 238 -13.93 1.16 -16.45
CA LEU A 238 -12.97 2.20 -16.04
C LEU A 238 -12.19 2.74 -17.25
N HIS A 239 -12.20 4.06 -17.42
CA HIS A 239 -11.32 4.73 -18.38
C HIS A 239 -9.85 4.64 -17.95
N VAL A 240 -8.98 4.12 -18.83
CA VAL A 240 -7.52 4.13 -18.64
C VAL A 240 -6.81 4.83 -19.81
N PRO A 241 -6.39 6.09 -19.64
CA PRO A 241 -5.75 6.87 -20.70
C PRO A 241 -4.35 6.33 -21.03
N ASP A 242 -3.94 6.47 -22.29
CA ASP A 242 -2.57 6.16 -22.74
C ASP A 242 -1.56 7.24 -22.32
N ASP A 243 -2.02 8.49 -22.19
CA ASP A 243 -1.18 9.58 -21.72
C ASP A 243 -0.76 9.33 -20.26
N PRO A 244 0.55 9.41 -19.95
CA PRO A 244 1.05 9.11 -18.62
C PRO A 244 0.52 10.06 -17.55
N ASP A 245 0.41 11.37 -17.80
CA ASP A 245 -0.04 12.32 -16.78
C ASP A 245 -1.53 12.11 -16.48
N LEU A 246 -2.34 11.89 -17.52
CA LEU A 246 -3.74 11.51 -17.33
C LEU A 246 -3.87 10.17 -16.60
N ALA A 247 -2.97 9.21 -16.83
CA ALA A 247 -2.98 7.93 -16.12
C ALA A 247 -2.62 8.10 -14.63
N TYR A 248 -1.66 8.99 -14.32
CA TYR A 248 -1.31 9.34 -12.96
C TYR A 248 -2.50 10.00 -12.23
N GLU A 249 -3.17 10.96 -12.88
CA GLU A 249 -4.37 11.60 -12.34
C GLU A 249 -5.50 10.59 -12.11
N GLN A 250 -5.74 9.71 -13.08
CA GLN A 250 -6.80 8.72 -13.00
C GLN A 250 -6.52 7.67 -11.91
N LEU A 251 -5.26 7.26 -11.73
CA LEU A 251 -4.86 6.41 -10.61
C LEU A 251 -5.03 7.12 -9.26
N SER A 252 -4.68 8.40 -9.17
CA SER A 252 -4.92 9.22 -7.97
C SER A 252 -6.41 9.29 -7.63
N ARG A 253 -7.28 9.44 -8.64
CA ARG A 253 -8.75 9.38 -8.48
C ARG A 253 -9.23 8.00 -8.05
N LEU A 254 -8.61 6.92 -8.54
CA LEU A 254 -8.91 5.54 -8.11
C LEU A 254 -8.58 5.32 -6.64
N VAL A 255 -7.42 5.77 -6.17
CA VAL A 255 -7.03 5.71 -4.76
C VAL A 255 -8.06 6.47 -3.90
N ARG A 256 -8.38 7.72 -4.25
CA ARG A 256 -9.41 8.52 -3.54
C ARG A 256 -10.76 7.80 -3.49
N ALA A 257 -11.22 7.27 -4.64
CA ALA A 257 -12.51 6.58 -4.72
C ALA A 257 -12.53 5.29 -3.89
N GLY A 258 -11.43 4.52 -3.87
CA GLY A 258 -11.27 3.33 -3.02
C GLY A 258 -11.34 3.68 -1.54
N THR A 259 -10.59 4.69 -1.10
CA THR A 259 -10.60 5.19 0.29
C THR A 259 -11.99 5.65 0.71
N HIS A 260 -12.67 6.43 -0.14
CA HIS A 260 -14.04 6.89 0.12
C HIS A 260 -15.06 5.75 0.18
N ARG A 261 -14.86 4.71 -0.63
CA ARG A 261 -15.77 3.56 -0.69
C ARG A 261 -15.65 2.67 0.55
N TYR A 262 -14.47 2.60 1.16
CA TYR A 262 -14.27 1.89 2.41
C TYR A 262 -15.20 2.38 3.53
N ALA A 263 -15.47 3.70 3.60
CA ALA A 263 -16.36 4.28 4.62
C ALA A 263 -17.79 3.70 4.62
N THR A 264 -18.26 3.14 3.50
CA THR A 264 -19.61 2.55 3.39
C THR A 264 -19.60 1.04 3.19
N HIS A 265 -18.49 0.48 2.71
CA HIS A 265 -18.40 -0.94 2.35
C HIS A 265 -17.46 -1.73 3.27
N GLY A 266 -16.57 -1.07 4.02
CA GLY A 266 -15.52 -1.70 4.81
C GLY A 266 -16.05 -2.76 5.78
N HIS A 267 -17.28 -2.62 6.28
CA HIS A 267 -17.89 -3.62 7.15
C HIS A 267 -18.17 -5.00 6.53
N GLY A 268 -18.04 -5.15 5.20
CA GLY A 268 -18.17 -6.46 4.55
C GLY A 268 -17.03 -7.40 4.95
N ASP A 269 -15.81 -6.88 4.87
CA ASP A 269 -14.58 -7.54 5.34
C ASP A 269 -13.55 -6.42 5.60
N PRO A 270 -13.44 -5.91 6.84
CA PRO A 270 -12.64 -4.73 7.15
C PRO A 270 -11.17 -4.89 6.76
N VAL A 271 -10.60 -6.07 6.98
CA VAL A 271 -9.19 -6.35 6.68
C VAL A 271 -8.96 -6.47 5.18
N MET A 272 -9.81 -7.20 4.46
CA MET A 272 -9.56 -7.38 3.02
C MET A 272 -9.87 -6.12 2.21
N LEU A 273 -10.88 -5.34 2.60
CA LEU A 273 -11.28 -4.17 1.82
C LEU A 273 -10.33 -2.98 1.93
N VAL A 274 -9.41 -2.91 2.91
CA VAL A 274 -8.37 -1.86 2.89
C VAL A 274 -7.47 -1.98 1.65
N HIS A 275 -7.30 -3.19 1.11
CA HIS A 275 -6.45 -3.48 -0.05
C HIS A 275 -6.98 -2.83 -1.35
N ALA A 276 -8.29 -2.54 -1.41
CA ALA A 276 -8.88 -1.82 -2.54
C ALA A 276 -8.41 -0.36 -2.64
N ALA A 277 -7.83 0.21 -1.57
CA ALA A 277 -7.22 1.54 -1.56
C ALA A 277 -5.69 1.48 -1.45
N THR A 278 -5.14 0.61 -0.61
CA THR A 278 -3.69 0.57 -0.37
C THR A 278 -2.91 0.02 -1.56
N ALA A 279 -3.46 -0.94 -2.33
CA ALA A 279 -2.81 -1.48 -3.53
C ALA A 279 -2.66 -0.46 -4.67
N PRO A 280 -3.72 0.24 -5.12
CA PRO A 280 -3.57 1.30 -6.12
C PRO A 280 -2.71 2.45 -5.59
N ASN A 281 -2.71 2.73 -4.28
CA ASN A 281 -1.84 3.77 -3.72
C ASN A 281 -0.36 3.35 -3.76
N ALA A 282 -0.06 2.08 -3.50
CA ALA A 282 1.30 1.55 -3.65
C ALA A 282 1.82 1.65 -5.09
N VAL A 283 0.95 1.39 -6.09
CA VAL A 283 1.26 1.63 -7.49
C VAL A 283 1.52 3.12 -7.74
N LEU A 284 0.67 4.01 -7.23
CA LEU A 284 0.80 5.45 -7.38
C LEU A 284 2.14 5.96 -6.81
N ARG A 285 2.50 5.52 -5.60
CA ARG A 285 3.79 5.80 -4.94
C ARG A 285 4.99 5.32 -5.75
N THR A 286 4.81 4.31 -6.59
CA THR A 286 5.89 3.73 -7.40
C THR A 286 6.09 4.46 -8.73
N LEU A 287 5.06 5.11 -9.28
CA LEU A 287 5.14 5.74 -10.62
C LEU A 287 6.32 6.72 -10.79
N PRO A 288 6.68 7.59 -9.82
CA PRO A 288 7.84 8.48 -9.95
C PRO A 288 9.20 7.75 -10.04
N ALA A 289 9.25 6.47 -9.70
CA ALA A 289 10.42 5.63 -9.85
C ALA A 289 10.56 5.00 -11.24
N LEU A 290 9.48 4.95 -12.01
CA LEU A 290 9.36 4.19 -13.26
C LEU A 290 9.45 5.09 -14.50
N PRO A 291 9.91 4.54 -15.64
CA PRO A 291 9.71 5.16 -16.94
C PRO A 291 8.23 5.51 -17.18
N ARG A 292 7.96 6.70 -17.71
CA ARG A 292 6.59 7.21 -17.95
C ARG A 292 5.74 6.28 -18.82
N ALA A 293 6.35 5.55 -19.74
CA ALA A 293 5.68 4.54 -20.58
C ALA A 293 5.01 3.41 -19.77
N LEU A 294 5.40 3.20 -18.50
CA LEU A 294 4.82 2.18 -17.63
C LEU A 294 3.65 2.70 -16.79
N TRP A 295 3.34 4.00 -16.80
CA TRP A 295 2.31 4.58 -15.92
C TRP A 295 0.89 4.11 -16.28
N ALA A 296 0.50 4.23 -17.55
CA ALA A 296 -0.77 3.71 -18.05
C ALA A 296 -0.89 2.18 -17.87
N PRO A 297 0.11 1.34 -18.27
CA PRO A 297 0.11 -0.09 -17.96
C PRO A 297 -0.07 -0.44 -16.48
N SER A 298 0.48 0.37 -15.57
CA SER A 298 0.35 0.13 -14.13
C SER A 298 -1.09 0.36 -13.64
N LEU A 299 -1.75 1.41 -14.14
CA LEU A 299 -3.18 1.64 -13.87
C LEU A 299 -4.05 0.50 -14.44
N ARG A 300 -3.78 0.05 -15.68
CA ARG A 300 -4.48 -1.08 -16.29
C ARG A 300 -4.35 -2.35 -15.45
N ALA A 301 -3.16 -2.62 -14.93
CA ALA A 301 -2.89 -3.83 -14.16
C ALA A 301 -3.54 -3.80 -12.77
N VAL A 302 -3.59 -2.65 -12.08
CA VAL A 302 -4.09 -2.59 -10.69
C VAL A 302 -5.60 -2.51 -10.59
N TRP A 303 -6.30 -2.05 -11.63
CA TRP A 303 -7.75 -1.91 -11.60
C TRP A 303 -8.51 -3.24 -11.45
N PRO A 304 -8.26 -4.30 -12.26
CA PRO A 304 -8.99 -5.56 -12.11
C PRO A 304 -8.88 -6.19 -10.70
N PRO A 305 -7.70 -6.23 -10.04
CA PRO A 305 -7.59 -6.60 -8.63
C PRO A 305 -8.49 -5.78 -7.69
N VAL A 306 -8.52 -4.46 -7.83
CA VAL A 306 -9.38 -3.57 -7.02
C VAL A 306 -10.86 -3.92 -7.24
N ALA A 307 -11.26 -4.09 -8.50
CA ALA A 307 -12.63 -4.47 -8.83
C ALA A 307 -13.00 -5.81 -8.20
N VAL A 308 -12.18 -6.82 -8.38
CA VAL A 308 -12.38 -8.17 -7.86
C VAL A 308 -12.48 -8.18 -6.33
N LEU A 309 -11.58 -7.49 -5.63
CA LEU A 309 -11.65 -7.37 -4.16
C LEU A 309 -12.98 -6.78 -3.70
N MET A 310 -13.45 -5.72 -4.37
CA MET A 310 -14.76 -5.15 -4.06
C MET A 310 -15.92 -6.12 -4.33
N MET A 311 -15.85 -6.93 -5.39
CA MET A 311 -16.89 -7.91 -5.71
C MET A 311 -16.95 -9.05 -4.69
N ILE A 312 -15.80 -9.59 -4.27
CA ILE A 312 -15.71 -10.81 -3.46
C ILE A 312 -15.63 -10.56 -1.95
N TYR A 313 -15.51 -9.31 -1.51
CA TYR A 313 -15.53 -8.94 -0.09
C TYR A 313 -16.55 -7.83 0.23
N GLY A 314 -17.11 -7.18 -0.79
CA GLY A 314 -18.12 -6.15 -0.59
C GLY A 314 -19.37 -6.67 0.13
N PRO A 315 -20.02 -5.86 0.97
CA PRO A 315 -21.27 -6.22 1.63
C PRO A 315 -22.46 -6.19 0.66
N ALA A 316 -23.56 -6.84 1.03
CA ALA A 316 -24.79 -6.89 0.22
C ALA A 316 -25.41 -5.49 0.02
N SER A 317 -25.33 -4.65 1.04
CA SER A 317 -25.78 -3.26 1.01
C SER A 317 -24.71 -2.37 1.64
N PRO A 318 -24.49 -1.15 1.10
CA PRO A 318 -23.64 -0.18 1.76
C PRO A 318 -24.32 0.34 3.04
N LEU A 319 -23.53 0.67 4.06
CA LEU A 319 -24.02 1.53 5.13
C LEU A 319 -24.29 2.95 4.59
N PRO A 320 -25.18 3.72 5.26
CA PRO A 320 -25.31 5.14 4.98
C PRO A 320 -23.92 5.79 5.03
N ALA A 321 -23.59 6.60 4.01
CA ALA A 321 -22.37 7.38 4.06
C ALA A 321 -22.36 8.22 5.35
N PRO A 322 -21.22 8.31 6.06
CA PRO A 322 -21.15 9.16 7.25
C PRO A 322 -21.57 10.57 6.83
N ARG A 323 -22.65 11.05 7.47
CA ARG A 323 -23.33 12.30 7.07
C ARG A 323 -22.44 13.49 7.41
N LEU A 324 -22.56 14.55 6.60
CA LEU A 324 -21.96 15.87 6.85
C LEU A 324 -22.84 16.75 7.76
N SER A 325 -24.08 16.36 8.09
CA SER A 325 -25.11 17.29 8.61
C SER A 325 -25.15 17.47 10.13
N ASP A 326 -25.48 18.70 10.55
CA ASP A 326 -25.50 19.24 11.93
C ASP A 326 -26.55 18.67 12.91
N ASP A 327 -27.45 17.78 12.49
CA ASP A 327 -28.58 17.31 13.32
C ASP A 327 -28.31 15.94 13.97
N ASP A 328 -27.50 15.92 15.03
CA ASP A 328 -27.58 14.87 16.05
C ASP A 328 -28.28 15.45 17.29
N ARG A 329 -29.62 15.55 17.22
CA ARG A 329 -30.39 15.45 18.46
C ARG A 329 -30.33 14.00 18.91
N PRO A 330 -29.99 13.71 20.17
CA PRO A 330 -30.02 12.34 20.67
C PRO A 330 -31.42 11.77 20.42
N ALA A 331 -31.48 10.59 19.81
CA ALA A 331 -32.74 9.87 19.67
C ALA A 331 -33.23 9.47 21.07
N GLU A 332 -34.06 10.32 21.68
CA GLU A 332 -34.82 9.96 22.86
C GLU A 332 -35.75 8.79 22.49
N GLY A 333 -35.57 7.67 23.18
CA GLY A 333 -36.46 6.51 23.08
C GLY A 333 -35.93 5.34 22.25
N ARG A 334 -34.95 4.62 22.79
CA ARG A 334 -34.86 3.17 22.55
C ARG A 334 -34.85 2.45 23.89
N LEU A 335 -35.90 1.65 24.10
CA LEU A 335 -36.15 0.86 25.28
C LEU A 335 -35.02 -0.16 25.49
N ALA A 336 -34.60 -0.30 26.74
CA ALA A 336 -33.61 -1.26 27.19
C ALA A 336 -34.09 -2.69 26.94
N GLY A 337 -33.40 -3.43 26.08
CA GLY A 337 -33.73 -4.83 25.84
C GLY A 337 -33.18 -5.39 24.54
N ASP A 338 -31.88 -5.25 24.27
CA ASP A 338 -31.16 -6.21 23.44
C ASP A 338 -29.67 -6.12 23.76
N ARG A 339 -29.07 -7.25 24.16
CA ARG A 339 -27.61 -7.36 24.27
C ARG A 339 -27.02 -7.44 22.86
N ALA A 340 -27.11 -6.34 22.12
CA ALA A 340 -26.26 -6.11 20.97
C ALA A 340 -24.85 -5.88 21.50
N THR A 341 -23.88 -6.66 21.03
CA THR A 341 -22.46 -6.33 21.07
C THR A 341 -22.29 -4.82 20.90
N GLU A 342 -21.71 -4.15 21.90
CA GLU A 342 -21.50 -2.70 21.92
C GLU A 342 -20.70 -2.28 20.68
N ARG A 343 -21.39 -1.99 19.58
CA ARG A 343 -20.77 -1.42 18.39
C ARG A 343 -20.35 -0.01 18.77
N ARG A 344 -19.04 0.22 18.82
CA ARG A 344 -18.47 1.58 18.92
C ARG A 344 -19.17 2.49 17.89
N PRO A 345 -19.59 3.70 18.27
CA PRO A 345 -20.24 4.61 17.33
C PRO A 345 -19.34 4.87 16.13
N THR A 346 -19.92 4.85 14.93
CA THR A 346 -19.18 5.15 13.69
C THR A 346 -18.72 6.61 13.73
N PRO A 347 -17.41 6.89 13.58
CA PRO A 347 -16.91 8.25 13.60
C PRO A 347 -17.53 9.08 12.46
N THR A 348 -17.93 10.31 12.77
CA THR A 348 -18.62 11.19 11.82
C THR A 348 -17.61 11.95 10.95
N VAL A 349 -18.03 12.41 9.76
CA VAL A 349 -17.17 13.29 8.94
C VAL A 349 -16.85 14.59 9.67
N ARG A 350 -17.75 15.07 10.53
CA ARG A 350 -17.51 16.25 11.38
C ARG A 350 -16.36 16.01 12.36
N GLN A 351 -16.35 14.86 13.04
CA GLN A 351 -15.24 14.48 13.92
C GLN A 351 -13.93 14.46 13.13
N ALA A 352 -13.93 13.83 11.96
CA ALA A 352 -12.75 13.80 11.10
C ALA A 352 -12.31 15.19 10.61
N ALA A 353 -13.25 16.08 10.28
CA ALA A 353 -12.96 17.45 9.84
C ALA A 353 -12.37 18.34 10.94
N SER A 354 -12.58 18.00 12.22
CA SER A 354 -11.96 18.69 13.35
C SER A 354 -10.55 18.19 13.68
N MET A 355 -10.09 17.12 13.03
CA MET A 355 -8.79 16.51 13.29
C MET A 355 -7.82 16.78 12.14
N THR A 356 -6.56 17.00 12.47
CA THR A 356 -5.47 17.01 11.50
C THR A 356 -5.17 15.59 11.00
N PRO A 357 -4.57 15.45 9.81
CA PRO A 357 -4.10 14.14 9.32
C PRO A 357 -3.15 13.44 10.31
N ASP A 358 -2.26 14.21 10.95
CA ASP A 358 -1.29 13.69 11.92
C ASP A 358 -1.98 13.13 13.18
N GLU A 359 -3.03 13.78 13.69
CA GLU A 359 -3.81 13.26 14.82
C GLU A 359 -4.55 11.97 14.46
N VAL A 360 -5.13 11.89 13.25
CA VAL A 360 -5.80 10.66 12.78
C VAL A 360 -4.80 9.52 12.63
N PHE A 361 -3.59 9.79 12.13
CA PHE A 361 -2.54 8.80 12.04
C PHE A 361 -2.01 8.38 13.42
N ALA A 362 -1.84 9.32 14.36
CA ALA A 362 -1.43 9.01 15.72
C ALA A 362 -2.42 8.06 16.42
N LEU A 363 -3.74 8.20 16.17
CA LEU A 363 -4.73 7.23 16.64
C LEU A 363 -4.56 5.84 15.99
N ALA A 364 -4.21 5.77 14.70
CA ALA A 364 -3.92 4.51 14.03
C ALA A 364 -2.64 3.85 14.58
N ALA A 365 -1.61 4.64 14.88
CA ALA A 365 -0.39 4.18 15.53
C ALA A 365 -0.67 3.63 16.93
N ALA A 366 -1.48 4.33 17.72
CA ALA A 366 -1.91 3.87 19.05
C ALA A 366 -2.80 2.62 18.99
N HIS A 367 -3.59 2.47 17.93
CA HIS A 367 -4.37 1.24 17.68
C HIS A 367 -3.46 0.04 17.40
N GLY A 368 -2.33 0.24 16.71
CA GLY A 368 -1.29 -0.77 16.53
C GLY A 368 -1.61 -1.90 15.55
N ASP A 369 -2.77 -1.92 14.90
CA ASP A 369 -3.04 -2.92 13.85
C ASP A 369 -2.40 -2.49 12.53
N GLU A 370 -1.66 -3.41 11.90
CA GLU A 370 -0.94 -3.16 10.66
C GLU A 370 -1.83 -2.72 9.47
N HIS A 371 -3.08 -3.17 9.39
CA HIS A 371 -4.01 -2.80 8.32
C HIS A 371 -4.56 -1.41 8.56
N VAL A 372 -4.90 -1.10 9.81
CA VAL A 372 -5.32 0.22 10.26
C VAL A 372 -4.23 1.26 9.98
N ILE A 373 -2.97 0.96 10.33
CA ILE A 373 -1.83 1.85 10.07
C ILE A 373 -1.66 2.13 8.57
N LYS A 374 -1.60 1.08 7.73
CA LYS A 374 -1.44 1.22 6.27
C LYS A 374 -2.60 1.97 5.61
N PHE A 375 -3.82 1.73 6.09
CA PHE A 375 -5.00 2.39 5.55
C PHE A 375 -5.07 3.87 5.97
N ALA A 376 -4.71 4.19 7.21
CA ALA A 376 -4.56 5.57 7.67
C ALA A 376 -3.49 6.33 6.87
N ASP A 377 -2.32 5.72 6.63
CA ASP A 377 -1.27 6.28 5.76
C ASP A 377 -1.80 6.58 4.35
N THR A 378 -2.61 5.69 3.76
CA THR A 378 -3.26 5.94 2.47
C THR A 378 -4.30 7.07 2.53
N ALA A 379 -5.08 7.16 3.61
CA ALA A 379 -6.04 8.24 3.78
C ALA A 379 -5.35 9.61 3.92
N VAL A 380 -4.22 9.68 4.63
CA VAL A 380 -3.41 10.89 4.75
C VAL A 380 -2.87 11.32 3.38
N ASP A 381 -2.38 10.39 2.55
CA ASP A 381 -1.95 10.71 1.18
C ASP A 381 -3.12 11.31 0.35
N VAL A 382 -4.33 10.74 0.45
CA VAL A 382 -5.52 11.24 -0.26
C VAL A 382 -5.92 12.64 0.19
N THR A 383 -5.82 12.91 1.49
CA THR A 383 -6.07 14.23 2.07
C THR A 383 -5.02 15.25 1.62
N ALA A 384 -3.73 14.89 1.66
CA ALA A 384 -2.64 15.76 1.23
C ALA A 384 -2.69 16.11 -0.27
N ALA A 385 -3.21 15.19 -1.10
CA ALA A 385 -3.38 15.41 -2.53
C ALA A 385 -4.62 16.26 -2.90
N ALA A 386 -5.51 16.58 -1.95
CA ALA A 386 -6.65 17.46 -2.19
C ALA A 386 -6.34 18.91 -1.76
N PRO A 387 -6.60 19.92 -2.61
CA PRO A 387 -6.34 21.33 -2.27
C PRO A 387 -6.98 21.80 -0.95
N ASP A 388 -8.21 21.35 -0.69
CA ASP A 388 -8.99 21.72 0.49
C ASP A 388 -8.97 20.63 1.59
N GLY A 389 -8.06 19.66 1.47
CA GLY A 389 -8.09 18.44 2.26
C GLY A 389 -9.23 17.48 1.87
N ASP A 390 -9.39 16.40 2.64
CA ASP A 390 -10.40 15.38 2.40
C ASP A 390 -10.84 14.74 3.73
N ALA A 391 -11.82 15.37 4.39
CA ALA A 391 -12.37 14.87 5.65
C ALA A 391 -13.05 13.49 5.51
N ARG A 392 -13.51 13.13 4.30
CA ARG A 392 -14.12 11.82 4.04
C ARG A 392 -13.06 10.72 4.03
N ALA A 393 -11.87 10.99 3.52
CA ALA A 393 -10.74 10.06 3.62
C ALA A 393 -10.33 9.83 5.08
N LEU A 394 -10.19 10.91 5.87
CA LEU A 394 -9.89 10.80 7.30
C LEU A 394 -10.98 10.06 8.09
N ALA A 395 -12.27 10.31 7.77
CA ALA A 395 -13.38 9.57 8.37
C ALA A 395 -13.33 8.07 8.03
N ALA A 396 -12.90 7.70 6.83
CA ALA A 396 -12.70 6.29 6.47
C ALA A 396 -11.59 5.64 7.31
N ALA A 397 -10.50 6.36 7.60
CA ALA A 397 -9.43 5.85 8.46
C ALA A 397 -9.89 5.64 9.90
N LEU A 398 -10.61 6.60 10.48
CA LEU A 398 -11.24 6.45 11.80
C LEU A 398 -12.25 5.29 11.80
N TYR A 399 -12.99 5.11 10.71
CA TYR A 399 -13.92 3.99 10.58
C TYR A 399 -13.20 2.64 10.58
N ALA A 400 -12.05 2.53 9.90
CA ALA A 400 -11.23 1.32 9.95
C ALA A 400 -10.81 0.95 11.38
N GLN A 401 -10.39 1.93 12.18
CA GLN A 401 -10.05 1.76 13.60
C GLN A 401 -11.24 1.29 14.47
N SER A 402 -12.48 1.56 14.04
CA SER A 402 -13.68 1.10 14.75
C SER A 402 -14.12 -0.31 14.34
N MET A 403 -13.63 -0.80 13.20
CA MET A 403 -14.08 -2.03 12.55
C MET A 403 -13.08 -3.18 12.65
N ILE A 404 -11.79 -2.86 12.80
CA ILE A 404 -10.71 -3.83 12.97
C ILE A 404 -10.37 -3.86 14.46
N ASP A 405 -10.30 -5.05 15.03
CA ASP A 405 -9.95 -5.20 16.45
C ASP A 405 -8.49 -4.80 16.68
N ALA A 406 -8.23 -4.11 17.80
CA ALA A 406 -6.87 -3.85 18.23
C ALA A 406 -6.15 -5.19 18.55
N PRO A 407 -4.86 -5.33 18.19
CA PRO A 407 -4.07 -6.47 18.62
C PRO A 407 -4.05 -6.55 20.15
N ARG A 408 -4.11 -7.79 20.67
CA ARG A 408 -4.12 -8.05 22.10
C ARG A 408 -2.73 -7.99 22.72
#